data_AF-A0A848BZI8-F1
#
_entry.id   AF-A0A848BZI8-F1
#
_cell.length_a   1.000
_cell.length_b   1.000
_cell.length_c   1.000
_cell.angle_alpha   90.00
_cell.angle_beta   90.00
_cell.angle_gamma   90.00
#
_symmetry.space_group_name_H-M   'P 1'
#
loop_
_entity.id
_entity.type
_entity.pdbx_description
1 polymer ?
#
loop_
_entity_poly.entity_id
_entity_poly.type
_entity_poly.pdbx_seq_one_letter_code
_entity_poly.pdbx_strand_id
1 'polypeptide(L)'
;MIILSDNGKKLIDCASVFVRPVKDAEDLNKVKGYKVVGCTLTGRNETLAECDDEDSAKDYILNAARNISTHEPVFFGGINHQG
;
A
#
# COMPACT_ATOMS: atom_id res chain seq x y z
N MET A 1 -11.63 -6.72 -5.15
CA MET A 1 -10.76 -5.78 -5.90
C MET A 1 -9.37 -6.38 -5.92
N ILE A 2 -8.87 -6.79 -7.08
CA ILE A 2 -7.57 -7.48 -7.16
C ILE A 2 -6.45 -6.43 -7.23
N ILE A 3 -5.51 -6.49 -6.30
CA ILE A 3 -4.34 -5.60 -6.23
C ILE A 3 -3.07 -6.45 -6.15
N LEU A 4 -2.06 -6.07 -6.93
CA LEU A 4 -0.71 -6.61 -6.81
C LEU A 4 0.07 -5.75 -5.80
N SER A 5 0.68 -6.39 -4.80
CA SER A 5 1.57 -5.70 -3.86
C SER A 5 2.73 -5.04 -4.59
N ASP A 6 3.25 -3.94 -4.06
CA ASP A 6 4.34 -3.16 -4.67
C ASP A 6 5.55 -4.03 -5.05
N ASN A 7 5.96 -4.92 -4.15
CA ASN A 7 7.06 -5.85 -4.41
C ASN A 7 6.77 -6.94 -5.47
N GLY A 8 5.57 -6.95 -6.08
CA GLY A 8 5.16 -7.89 -7.12
C GLY A 8 4.92 -9.34 -6.65
N LYS A 9 5.03 -9.62 -5.35
CA LYS A 9 5.01 -11.00 -4.81
C LYS A 9 3.62 -11.52 -4.50
N LYS A 10 2.64 -10.64 -4.26
CA LYS A 10 1.31 -11.05 -3.79
C LYS A 10 0.22 -10.37 -4.61
N LEU A 11 -0.60 -11.19 -5.25
CA LEU A 11 -1.86 -10.76 -5.82
C LEU A 11 -2.97 -11.01 -4.78
N ILE A 12 -3.65 -9.96 -4.36
CA ILE A 12 -4.60 -10.00 -3.24
C ILE A 12 -5.96 -9.51 -3.71
N ASP A 13 -6.99 -10.34 -3.52
CA ASP A 13 -8.37 -9.89 -3.68
C ASP A 13 -8.84 -9.18 -2.40
N CYS A 14 -8.78 -7.85 -2.46
CA CYS A 14 -9.12 -6.96 -1.38
C CYS A 14 -10.62 -6.63 -1.40
N ALA A 15 -11.26 -6.73 -0.24
CA ALA A 15 -12.57 -6.17 0.07
C ALA A 15 -12.46 -4.67 0.40
N SER A 16 -11.38 -4.26 1.06
CA SER A 16 -11.10 -2.85 1.40
C SER A 16 -9.60 -2.58 1.45
N VAL A 17 -9.20 -1.33 1.25
CA VAL A 17 -7.81 -0.86 1.37
C VAL A 17 -7.77 0.39 2.23
N PHE A 18 -6.79 0.48 3.13
CA PHE A 18 -6.65 1.62 4.04
C PHE A 18 -5.18 1.87 4.42
N VAL A 19 -4.90 3.08 4.90
CA VAL A 19 -3.59 3.48 5.42
C VAL A 19 -3.53 3.16 6.92
N ARG A 20 -2.38 2.63 7.37
CA ARG A 20 -2.09 2.40 8.78
C ARG A 20 -0.75 3.05 9.16
N PRO A 21 -0.70 3.92 10.17
CA PRO A 21 0.57 4.47 10.66
C PRO A 21 1.40 3.37 11.33
N VAL A 22 2.70 3.45 11.14
CA VAL A 22 3.70 2.64 11.83
C VAL A 22 4.33 3.50 12.91
N LYS A 23 4.13 3.10 14.16
CA LYS A 23 4.72 3.79 15.31
C LYS A 23 6.19 3.42 15.46
N ASP A 24 6.97 4.37 15.97
CA ASP A 24 8.32 4.08 16.44
C ASP A 24 8.26 3.12 17.64
N ALA A 25 9.24 2.21 17.74
CA ALA A 25 9.27 1.21 18.81
C ALA A 25 9.80 1.80 20.13
N GLU A 26 10.62 2.85 20.05
CA GLU A 26 11.20 3.55 21.21
C GLU A 26 10.29 4.71 21.66
N ASP A 27 9.53 5.31 20.73
CA ASP A 27 8.52 6.34 21.02
C ASP A 27 7.19 6.08 20.30
N LEU A 28 6.22 5.48 21.00
CA LEU A 28 4.91 5.14 20.46
C LEU A 28 4.02 6.36 20.10
N ASN A 29 4.45 7.59 20.43
CA ASN A 29 3.79 8.81 19.99
C ASN A 29 4.32 9.30 18.63
N LYS A 30 5.49 8.83 18.21
CA LYS A 30 6.11 9.18 16.94
C LYS A 30 5.66 8.20 15.85
N VAL A 31 5.22 8.74 14.72
CA VAL A 31 4.98 7.96 13.50
C VAL A 31 6.30 7.92 12.71
N LYS A 32 6.76 6.71 12.39
CA LYS A 32 8.00 6.49 11.62
C LYS A 32 7.76 6.16 10.14
N GLY A 33 6.50 5.96 9.77
CA GLY A 33 6.10 5.64 8.41
C GLY A 33 4.65 5.17 8.35
N TYR A 34 4.23 4.75 7.18
CA TYR A 34 2.86 4.36 6.87
C TYR A 34 2.85 3.06 6.06
N LYS A 35 1.79 2.27 6.21
CA LYS A 35 1.57 1.07 5.40
C LYS A 35 0.23 1.19 4.71
N VAL A 36 0.20 0.80 3.44
CA VAL A 36 -1.05 0.54 2.74
C VAL A 36 -1.41 -0.91 2.97
N VAL A 37 -2.59 -1.16 3.51
CA VAL A 37 -3.07 -2.48 3.92
C VAL A 37 -4.31 -2.85 3.13
N GLY A 38 -4.26 -4.02 2.49
CA GLY A 38 -5.41 -4.66 1.87
C GLY A 38 -6.05 -5.65 2.84
N CYS A 39 -7.36 -5.56 3.04
CA CYS A 39 -8.15 -6.53 3.78
C CYS A 39 -8.91 -7.41 2.81
N THR A 40 -8.74 -8.72 2.92
CA THR A 40 -9.48 -9.72 2.15
C THR A 40 -10.91 -9.90 2.68
N LEU A 41 -11.78 -10.56 1.90
CA LEU A 41 -13.16 -10.86 2.32
C LEU A 41 -13.24 -11.72 3.60
N THR A 42 -12.19 -12.49 3.91
CA THR A 42 -12.11 -13.28 5.14
C THR A 42 -11.61 -12.48 6.34
N GLY A 43 -11.37 -11.16 6.18
CA GLY A 43 -10.89 -10.27 7.23
C GLY A 43 -9.37 -10.30 7.44
N ARG A 44 -8.63 -11.05 6.61
CA ARG A 44 -7.17 -11.09 6.69
C ARG A 44 -6.55 -9.83 6.08
N ASN A 45 -5.67 -9.20 6.85
CA ASN A 45 -4.93 -8.00 6.46
C ASN A 45 -3.56 -8.36 5.90
N GLU A 46 -3.20 -7.77 4.75
CA GLU A 46 -1.90 -7.93 4.10
C GLU A 46 -1.34 -6.56 3.73
N THR A 47 -0.03 -6.36 3.93
CA THR A 47 0.65 -5.13 3.50
C THR A 47 0.82 -5.14 1.99
N LEU A 48 0.34 -4.07 1.34
CA LEU A 48 0.46 -3.84 -0.10
C LEU A 48 1.68 -2.98 -0.43
N ALA A 49 1.94 -1.96 0.38
CA ALA A 49 3.08 -1.05 0.25
C ALA A 49 3.47 -0.45 1.61
N GLU A 50 4.70 0.03 1.71
CA GLU A 50 5.21 0.81 2.85
C GLU A 50 5.68 2.17 2.32
N CYS A 51 5.39 3.24 3.05
CA CYS A 51 5.64 4.62 2.65
C CYS A 51 6.21 5.40 3.84
N ASP A 52 7.04 6.41 3.56
CA ASP A 52 7.63 7.24 4.61
C ASP A 52 6.64 8.27 5.16
N ASP A 53 5.74 8.77 4.31
CA ASP A 53 4.73 9.78 4.65
C ASP A 53 3.30 9.34 4.29
N GLU A 54 2.32 10.04 4.85
CA GLU A 54 0.89 9.70 4.71
C GLU A 54 0.36 10.00 3.31
N ASP A 55 0.88 11.05 2.67
CA ASP A 55 0.39 11.52 1.38
C ASP A 55 0.80 10.54 0.28
N SER A 56 2.05 10.05 0.31
CA SER A 56 2.52 8.94 -0.54
C SER A 56 1.65 7.69 -0.41
N ALA A 57 1.22 7.35 0.81
CA ALA A 57 0.34 6.21 1.06
C ALA A 57 -1.09 6.43 0.50
N LYS A 58 -1.61 7.66 0.58
CA LYS A 58 -2.90 8.03 -0.03
C LYS A 58 -2.84 8.01 -1.55
N ASP A 59 -1.76 8.52 -2.12
CA ASP A 59 -1.53 8.53 -3.56
C ASP A 59 -1.45 7.11 -4.13
N TYR A 60 -0.85 6.17 -3.41
CA TYR A 60 -0.87 4.75 -3.77
C TYR A 60 -2.31 4.24 -3.93
N ILE A 61 -3.20 4.51 -2.95
CA ILE A 61 -4.59 4.06 -2.99
C ILE A 61 -5.35 4.72 -4.14
N LEU A 62 -5.17 6.03 -4.33
CA LEU A 62 -5.81 6.78 -5.41
C LEU A 62 -5.39 6.26 -6.79
N ASN A 63 -4.10 5.98 -6.98
CA ASN A 63 -3.59 5.43 -8.23
C ASN A 63 -4.10 4.00 -8.45
N ALA A 64 -4.13 3.16 -7.42
CA ALA A 64 -4.73 1.83 -7.53
C ALA A 64 -6.22 1.90 -7.94
N ALA A 65 -6.99 2.82 -7.33
CA ALA A 65 -8.41 3.01 -7.65
C ALA A 65 -8.64 3.54 -9.08
N ARG A 66 -7.86 4.54 -9.51
CA ARG A 66 -7.94 5.11 -10.87
C ARG A 66 -7.67 4.05 -11.95
N ASN A 67 -6.68 3.20 -11.73
CA ASN A 67 -6.28 2.20 -12.72
C ASN A 67 -7.28 1.04 -12.86
N ILE A 68 -8.03 0.72 -11.79
CA ILE A 68 -9.16 -0.21 -11.90
C ILE A 68 -10.25 0.35 -12.83
N SER A 69 -10.41 1.68 -12.88
CA SER A 69 -11.36 2.32 -13.79
C SER A 69 -10.89 2.35 -15.25
N THR A 70 -9.59 2.19 -15.52
CA THR A 70 -9.00 2.29 -16.88
C THR A 70 -8.56 0.94 -17.46
N HIS A 71 -8.60 -0.15 -16.67
CA HIS A 71 -8.08 -1.48 -17.03
C HIS A 71 -6.57 -1.54 -17.32
N GLU A 72 -5.80 -0.53 -16.92
CA GLU A 72 -4.34 -0.52 -17.10
C GLU A 72 -3.63 -1.16 -15.89
N PRO A 73 -2.60 -2.02 -16.11
CA PRO A 73 -1.85 -2.63 -15.02
C PRO A 73 -0.96 -1.60 -14.31
N VAL A 74 -1.04 -1.57 -12.97
CA VAL A 74 -0.19 -0.71 -12.14
C VAL A 74 1.14 -1.39 -11.88
N PHE A 75 2.21 -0.87 -12.48
CA PHE A 75 3.57 -1.20 -12.10
C PHE A 75 4.05 -0.20 -11.06
N PHE A 76 4.08 -0.61 -9.79
CA PHE A 76 4.83 0.10 -8.77
C PHE A 76 6.31 -0.23 -9.02
N GLY A 77 6.93 0.54 -9.93
CA GLY A 77 8.36 0.47 -10.14
C GLY A 77 9.04 0.98 -8.89
N GLY A 78 9.64 0.07 -8.13
CA GLY A 78 10.52 0.42 -7.03
C GLY A 78 11.50 1.48 -7.49
N ILE A 79 11.54 2.59 -6.75
CA ILE A 79 12.53 3.65 -6.96
C ILE A 79 13.88 3.02 -6.57
N ASN A 80 14.54 2.38 -7.52
CA ASN A 80 15.96 2.12 -7.41
C ASN A 80 16.63 3.51 -7.40
N HIS A 81 17.01 3.99 -6.22
CA HIS A 81 18.10 4.95 -6.11
C HIS A 81 19.33 4.32 -6.77
N GLN A 82 19.58 4.67 -8.03
CA GLN A 82 20.88 4.55 -8.66
C GLN A 82 21.56 5.92 -8.61
N GLY A 83 22.79 5.95 -8.08
CA GLY A 83 23.76 7.03 -8.31
C GLY A 83 23.92 7.99 -7.16
#